data_AF-A0A259RTJ3-F1
#
_entry.id   AF-A0A259RTJ3-F1
#
_cell.length_a   1.000
_cell.length_b   1.000
_cell.length_c   1.000
_cell.angle_alpha   90.00
_cell.angle_beta   90.00
_cell.angle_gamma   90.00
#
_symmetry.space_group_name_H-M   'P 1'
#
loop_
_entity.id
_entity.type
_entity.pdbx_description
1 polymer ?
#
loop_
_entity_poly.entity_id
_entity_poly.type
_entity_poly.pdbx_seq_one_letter_code
_entity_poly.pdbx_strand_id
1 'polypeptide(L)'
;MNSAGKLARAFIESKITALIMVGLTLAGVLALLVTPREYNPQIVVPAANIIVAKPGAGPQEIQNLVVKPLEAIMASMSGVDHTYGYATNDFGVVTVQFKVGEDQEKSLVKMYNQLMQNLDRIPPGAMQPVIKPINVDDVPILTLTLSSATMNGMQLRDVGEKVLAHLRNVPGVSFTEVVGGAPRAVNVAISPSKLAAAGIPLEQLDKILQGSNAAAPIGNLVDGNKVTPVRIDSFLGNAQQVGDILIGAPNGKPVYLRDVAKVTEGPEQVDDLSHFAWGLAAKGKPDGQEMSAVTLAIAKKSGTNAVVVVHDVLAKLSEIESYALPQGVHVTVTRDDGHKANEAVNTLVEHLGIAIVSVSLLLWFFLGWREAGIVTLTVPLTLFAVLTVDLIVGQSINRITLFALILSLGLLVDGAIVVIENIHRHLHGGPVKNFNRTVIQATNEIGNPTNMATLAVILAFVPMAFVSGMMGPFMRPIPINVPVA
;
A
#
# COMPACT_ATOMS: atom_id res chain seq x y z
N MET A 1 -32.58 -36.14 23.98
CA MET A 1 -31.95 -34.81 24.08
C MET A 1 -31.12 -34.56 22.84
N ASN A 2 -31.29 -33.40 22.21
CA ASN A 2 -30.49 -32.95 21.09
C ASN A 2 -29.07 -32.51 21.53
N SER A 3 -28.26 -32.07 20.58
CA SER A 3 -26.90 -31.58 20.80
C SER A 3 -26.86 -30.43 21.83
N ALA A 4 -27.74 -29.45 21.69
CA ALA A 4 -27.80 -28.30 22.60
C ALA A 4 -28.12 -28.70 24.04
N GLY A 5 -29.09 -29.61 24.25
CA GLY A 5 -29.41 -30.13 25.58
C GLY A 5 -28.25 -30.89 26.22
N LYS A 6 -27.50 -31.67 25.43
CA LYS A 6 -26.31 -32.39 25.92
C LYS A 6 -25.20 -31.42 26.34
N LEU A 7 -24.95 -30.38 25.54
CA LEU A 7 -23.99 -29.31 25.86
C LEU A 7 -24.42 -28.54 27.11
N ALA A 8 -25.69 -28.12 27.19
CA ALA A 8 -26.22 -27.44 28.37
C ALA A 8 -26.00 -28.27 29.64
N ARG A 9 -26.30 -29.58 29.61
CA ARG A 9 -26.04 -30.47 30.76
C ARG A 9 -24.55 -30.53 31.13
N ALA A 10 -23.65 -30.53 30.15
CA ALA A 10 -22.22 -30.61 30.40
C ALA A 10 -21.64 -29.30 30.97
N PHE A 11 -22.15 -28.14 30.54
CA PHE A 11 -21.59 -26.83 30.88
C PHE A 11 -22.27 -26.13 32.08
N ILE A 12 -23.50 -26.52 32.45
CA ILE A 12 -24.28 -25.80 33.48
C ILE A 12 -23.62 -25.78 34.87
N GLU A 13 -22.88 -26.82 35.26
CA GLU A 13 -22.14 -26.90 36.53
C GLU A 13 -20.62 -26.82 36.32
N SER A 14 -20.16 -26.66 35.08
CA SER A 14 -18.75 -26.74 34.75
C SER A 14 -18.04 -25.39 34.91
N LYS A 15 -16.91 -25.41 35.63
CA LYS A 15 -15.99 -24.26 35.71
C LYS A 15 -15.33 -23.95 34.36
N ILE A 16 -15.42 -24.86 33.38
CA ILE A 16 -14.86 -24.70 32.04
C ILE A 16 -15.52 -23.52 31.32
N THR A 17 -16.81 -23.23 31.55
CA THR A 17 -17.51 -22.09 30.94
C THR A 17 -16.81 -20.76 31.25
N ALA A 18 -16.46 -20.54 32.52
CA ALA A 18 -15.74 -19.34 32.94
C ALA A 18 -14.33 -19.28 32.34
N LEU A 19 -13.65 -20.43 32.25
CA LEU A 19 -12.31 -20.51 31.65
C LEU A 19 -12.33 -20.22 30.15
N ILE A 20 -13.35 -20.68 29.42
CA ILE A 20 -13.55 -20.35 28.01
C ILE A 20 -13.82 -18.85 27.83
N MET A 21 -14.69 -18.25 28.65
CA MET A 21 -14.96 -16.80 28.58
C MET A 21 -13.70 -15.96 28.80
N VAL A 22 -12.86 -16.34 29.78
CA VAL A 22 -11.57 -15.68 30.03
C VAL A 22 -10.62 -15.91 28.85
N GLY A 23 -10.53 -17.15 28.35
CA GLY A 23 -9.68 -17.49 27.21
C GLY A 23 -10.04 -16.71 25.95
N LEU A 24 -11.33 -16.64 25.60
CA LEU A 24 -11.82 -15.86 24.45
C LEU A 24 -11.57 -14.36 24.63
N THR A 25 -11.83 -13.83 25.83
CA THR A 25 -11.53 -12.42 26.12
C THR A 25 -10.04 -12.11 25.93
N LEU A 26 -9.15 -12.93 26.49
CA LEU A 26 -7.70 -12.73 26.34
C LEU A 26 -7.25 -12.86 24.88
N ALA A 27 -7.76 -13.87 24.16
CA ALA A 27 -7.43 -14.08 22.75
C ALA A 27 -7.92 -12.92 21.87
N GLY A 28 -9.15 -12.44 22.08
CA GLY A 28 -9.69 -11.31 21.33
C GLY A 28 -9.03 -9.98 21.66
N VAL A 29 -8.68 -9.74 22.93
CA VAL A 29 -7.89 -8.55 23.31
C VAL A 29 -6.51 -8.60 22.65
N LEU A 30 -5.86 -9.76 22.64
CA LEU A 30 -4.59 -9.93 21.94
C LEU A 30 -4.74 -9.69 20.43
N ALA A 31 -5.80 -10.21 19.81
CA ALA A 31 -6.10 -9.97 18.41
C ALA A 31 -6.33 -8.47 18.11
N LEU A 32 -7.08 -7.75 18.96
CA LEU A 32 -7.28 -6.30 18.80
C LEU A 32 -5.99 -5.48 18.90
N LEU A 33 -5.03 -5.93 19.70
CA LEU A 33 -3.75 -5.25 19.92
C LEU A 33 -2.72 -5.57 18.84
N VAL A 34 -2.69 -6.81 18.36
CA VAL A 34 -1.67 -7.31 17.43
C VAL A 34 -2.08 -7.10 15.98
N THR A 35 -3.36 -7.26 15.65
CA THR A 35 -3.79 -7.21 14.25
C THR A 35 -3.62 -5.81 13.65
N PRO A 36 -2.92 -5.68 12.51
CA PRO A 36 -2.74 -4.39 11.84
C PRO A 36 -4.07 -3.74 11.46
N ARG A 37 -4.16 -2.41 11.65
CA ARG A 37 -5.29 -1.60 11.21
C ARG A 37 -5.00 -0.99 9.85
N GLU A 38 -5.95 -1.12 8.93
CA GLU A 38 -5.83 -0.66 7.56
C GLU A 38 -7.14 -0.07 7.06
N TYR A 39 -7.07 0.89 6.13
CA TYR A 39 -8.28 1.45 5.54
C TYR A 39 -8.97 0.46 4.58
N ASN A 40 -8.17 -0.31 3.84
CA ASN A 40 -8.62 -1.32 2.88
C ASN A 40 -7.95 -2.67 3.15
N PRO A 41 -8.59 -3.79 2.79
CA PRO A 41 -7.88 -5.05 2.71
C PRO A 41 -6.75 -4.95 1.67
N GLN A 42 -5.59 -5.53 1.96
CA GLN A 42 -4.51 -5.63 0.98
C GLN A 42 -4.87 -6.68 -0.07
N ILE A 43 -4.96 -6.26 -1.33
CA ILE A 43 -5.24 -7.14 -2.46
C ILE A 43 -3.98 -7.21 -3.30
N VAL A 44 -3.24 -8.30 -3.20
CA VAL A 44 -2.05 -8.51 -4.03
C VAL A 44 -2.50 -8.93 -5.43
N VAL A 45 -2.28 -8.05 -6.40
CA VAL A 45 -2.45 -8.34 -7.83
C VAL A 45 -1.06 -8.26 -8.46
N PRO A 46 -0.39 -9.39 -8.75
CA PRO A 46 0.94 -9.35 -9.32
C PRO A 46 0.91 -8.68 -10.68
N ALA A 47 1.68 -7.62 -10.83
CA ALA A 47 1.81 -6.92 -12.10
C ALA A 47 3.22 -6.34 -12.26
N ALA A 48 3.62 -6.10 -13.50
CA ALA A 48 4.87 -5.42 -13.81
C ALA A 48 4.79 -4.70 -15.15
N ASN A 49 5.53 -3.60 -15.23
CA ASN A 49 5.79 -2.88 -16.47
C ASN A 49 7.06 -3.40 -17.12
N ILE A 50 6.99 -3.71 -18.40
CA ILE A 50 8.14 -4.00 -19.25
C ILE A 50 8.34 -2.80 -20.15
N ILE A 51 9.44 -2.09 -19.95
CA ILE A 51 9.78 -0.86 -20.68
C ILE A 51 10.84 -1.22 -21.71
N VAL A 52 10.59 -0.91 -22.98
CA VAL A 52 11.53 -1.16 -24.07
C VAL A 52 11.76 0.14 -24.82
N ALA A 53 13.00 0.64 -24.75
CA ALA A 53 13.41 1.83 -25.49
C ALA A 53 13.86 1.43 -26.91
N LYS A 54 13.43 2.18 -27.91
CA LYS A 54 13.90 2.16 -29.31
C LYS A 54 14.05 3.61 -29.79
N PRO A 55 15.16 4.29 -29.42
CA PRO A 55 15.36 5.70 -29.75
C PRO A 55 15.26 5.96 -31.26
N GLY A 56 14.61 7.06 -31.64
CA GLY A 56 14.40 7.47 -33.02
C GLY A 56 13.21 6.79 -33.72
N ALA A 57 12.46 5.93 -33.03
CA ALA A 57 11.25 5.31 -33.58
C ALA A 57 9.99 6.11 -33.22
N GLY A 58 9.07 6.24 -34.18
CA GLY A 58 7.77 6.87 -33.95
C GLY A 58 6.78 5.94 -33.24
N PRO A 59 5.66 6.46 -32.70
CA PRO A 59 4.73 5.70 -31.88
C PRO A 59 4.09 4.52 -32.63
N GLN A 60 3.76 4.70 -33.91
CA GLN A 60 3.21 3.63 -34.75
C GLN A 60 4.21 2.50 -34.98
N GLU A 61 5.49 2.84 -35.13
CA GLU A 61 6.55 1.85 -35.30
C GLU A 61 6.77 1.07 -34.01
N ILE A 62 6.86 1.76 -32.87
CA ILE A 62 6.97 1.13 -31.54
C ILE A 62 5.76 0.25 -31.24
N GLN A 63 4.55 0.70 -31.55
CA GLN A 63 3.34 -0.11 -31.36
C GLN A 63 3.42 -1.44 -32.12
N ASN A 64 3.91 -1.43 -33.35
CA ASN A 64 3.93 -2.60 -34.22
C ASN A 64 5.16 -3.50 -34.01
N LEU A 65 6.32 -2.93 -33.71
CA LEU A 65 7.57 -3.68 -33.56
C LEU A 65 7.88 -4.09 -32.11
N VAL A 66 7.40 -3.33 -31.13
CA VAL A 66 7.74 -3.54 -29.72
C VAL A 66 6.53 -3.97 -28.91
N VAL A 67 5.48 -3.14 -28.85
CA VAL A 67 4.34 -3.35 -27.93
C VAL A 67 3.53 -4.59 -28.31
N LYS A 68 3.00 -4.66 -29.55
CA LYS A 68 2.16 -5.80 -29.99
C LYS A 68 2.88 -7.16 -29.88
N PRO A 69 4.14 -7.33 -30.35
CA PRO A 69 4.84 -8.60 -30.20
C PRO A 69 5.07 -8.96 -28.72
N LEU A 70 5.44 -8.00 -27.89
CA LEU A 70 5.70 -8.22 -26.47
C LEU A 70 4.40 -8.59 -25.72
N GLU A 71 3.30 -7.89 -25.97
CA GLU A 71 1.97 -8.26 -25.46
C GLU A 71 1.61 -9.70 -25.85
N ALA A 72 1.78 -10.07 -27.12
CA ALA A 72 1.46 -11.43 -27.59
C ALA A 72 2.31 -12.51 -26.90
N ILE A 73 3.61 -12.24 -26.68
CA ILE A 73 4.51 -13.17 -25.97
C ILE A 73 4.09 -13.30 -24.50
N MET A 74 3.80 -12.18 -23.83
CA MET A 74 3.41 -12.18 -22.42
C MET A 74 2.01 -12.78 -22.21
N ALA A 75 1.06 -12.50 -23.09
CA ALA A 75 -0.30 -13.04 -23.03
C ALA A 75 -0.36 -14.56 -23.17
N SER A 76 0.65 -15.17 -23.80
CA SER A 76 0.76 -16.63 -23.93
C SER A 76 1.14 -17.34 -22.62
N MET A 77 1.59 -16.59 -21.61
CA MET A 77 2.01 -17.17 -20.34
C MET A 77 0.84 -17.65 -19.49
N SER A 78 1.03 -18.78 -18.81
CA SER A 78 0.08 -19.27 -17.82
C SER A 78 0.01 -18.34 -16.60
N GLY A 79 -1.21 -18.02 -16.18
CA GLY A 79 -1.49 -17.16 -15.02
C GLY A 79 -1.64 -15.67 -15.35
N VAL A 80 -1.37 -15.25 -16.60
CA VAL A 80 -1.66 -13.89 -17.07
C VAL A 80 -3.17 -13.70 -17.24
N ASP A 81 -3.68 -12.56 -16.78
CA ASP A 81 -5.08 -12.17 -16.93
C ASP A 81 -5.22 -11.15 -18.06
N HIS A 82 -4.43 -10.08 -18.00
CA HIS A 82 -4.43 -9.01 -18.98
C HIS A 82 -3.01 -8.56 -19.32
N THR A 83 -2.80 -8.25 -20.59
CA THR A 83 -1.64 -7.51 -21.09
C THR A 83 -2.14 -6.30 -21.84
N TYR A 84 -1.59 -5.13 -21.53
CA TYR A 84 -1.88 -3.91 -22.25
C TYR A 84 -0.65 -3.02 -22.24
N GLY A 85 -0.48 -2.25 -23.29
CA GLY A 85 0.65 -1.36 -23.43
C GLY A 85 0.30 -0.12 -24.22
N TYR A 86 1.22 0.82 -24.16
CA TYR A 86 1.15 2.05 -24.93
C TYR A 86 2.50 2.34 -25.55
N ALA A 87 2.46 3.03 -26.69
CA ALA A 87 3.63 3.45 -27.44
C ALA A 87 3.71 4.97 -27.43
N THR A 88 4.87 5.50 -27.06
CA THR A 88 5.22 6.92 -27.20
C THR A 88 6.36 7.05 -28.21
N ASN A 89 6.88 8.26 -28.41
CA ASN A 89 8.15 8.40 -29.10
C ASN A 89 9.25 7.70 -28.29
N ASP A 90 10.19 7.06 -28.99
CA ASP A 90 11.42 6.48 -28.44
C ASP A 90 11.27 5.27 -27.50
N PHE A 91 10.09 4.97 -26.94
CA PHE A 91 9.89 3.79 -26.10
C PHE A 91 8.44 3.30 -26.07
N GLY A 92 8.27 2.03 -25.70
CA GLY A 92 6.98 1.40 -25.42
C GLY A 92 6.96 0.77 -24.04
N VAL A 93 5.79 0.76 -23.42
CA VAL A 93 5.56 0.13 -22.11
C VAL A 93 4.47 -0.92 -22.26
N VAL A 94 4.75 -2.14 -21.78
CA VAL A 94 3.77 -3.24 -21.70
C VAL A 94 3.58 -3.61 -20.24
N THR A 95 2.35 -3.48 -19.75
CA THR A 95 1.95 -3.93 -18.43
C THR A 95 1.45 -5.36 -18.53
N VAL A 96 2.03 -6.24 -17.73
CA VAL A 96 1.59 -7.64 -17.60
C VAL A 96 0.94 -7.79 -16.23
N GLN A 97 -0.35 -8.09 -16.22
CA GLN A 97 -1.13 -8.33 -15.01
C GLN A 97 -1.48 -9.81 -14.90
N PHE A 98 -1.12 -10.42 -13.79
CA PHE A 98 -1.47 -11.80 -13.46
C PHE A 98 -2.84 -11.88 -12.79
N LYS A 99 -3.40 -13.09 -12.78
CA LYS A 99 -4.65 -13.39 -12.08
C LYS A 99 -4.51 -13.12 -10.59
N VAL A 100 -5.58 -12.59 -10.01
CA VAL A 100 -5.66 -12.32 -8.57
C VAL A 100 -5.46 -13.62 -7.79
N GLY A 101 -4.56 -13.61 -6.81
CA GLY A 101 -4.23 -14.77 -5.98
C GLY A 101 -3.04 -15.60 -6.48
N GLU A 102 -2.47 -15.29 -7.65
CA GLU A 102 -1.16 -15.83 -8.03
C GLU A 102 -0.06 -15.32 -7.10
N ASP A 103 0.95 -16.15 -6.90
CA ASP A 103 2.14 -15.78 -6.13
C ASP A 103 2.96 -14.74 -6.90
N GLN A 104 3.22 -13.60 -6.26
CA GLN A 104 3.86 -12.46 -6.93
C GLN A 104 5.28 -12.79 -7.38
N GLU A 105 6.10 -13.36 -6.51
CA GLU A 105 7.50 -13.67 -6.82
C GLU A 105 7.59 -14.70 -7.95
N LYS A 106 6.83 -15.79 -7.85
CA LYS A 106 6.80 -16.82 -8.90
C LYS A 106 6.29 -16.28 -10.23
N SER A 107 5.30 -15.39 -10.21
CA SER A 107 4.77 -14.77 -11.42
C SER A 107 5.82 -13.87 -12.10
N LEU A 108 6.53 -13.05 -11.32
CA LEU A 108 7.60 -12.20 -11.84
C LEU A 108 8.77 -13.03 -12.38
N VAL A 109 9.14 -14.13 -11.73
CA VAL A 109 10.18 -15.04 -12.23
C VAL A 109 9.75 -15.71 -13.54
N LYS A 110 8.49 -16.18 -13.64
CA LYS A 110 7.93 -16.72 -14.89
C LYS A 110 8.00 -15.68 -16.02
N MET A 111 7.63 -14.43 -15.72
CA MET A 111 7.66 -13.33 -16.70
C MET A 111 9.09 -13.01 -17.16
N TYR A 112 10.01 -12.90 -16.21
CA TYR A 112 11.42 -12.68 -16.50
C TYR A 112 11.97 -13.78 -17.41
N ASN A 113 11.70 -15.06 -17.09
CA ASN A 113 12.13 -16.19 -17.90
C ASN A 113 11.52 -16.16 -19.31
N GLN A 114 10.22 -15.87 -19.43
CA GLN A 114 9.55 -15.76 -20.73
C GLN A 114 10.16 -14.66 -21.59
N LEU A 115 10.46 -13.51 -20.99
CA LEU A 115 11.09 -12.38 -21.66
C LEU A 115 12.50 -12.73 -22.13
N MET A 116 13.31 -13.33 -21.26
CA MET A 116 14.69 -13.72 -21.59
C MET A 116 14.74 -14.79 -22.68
N GLN A 117 13.78 -15.72 -22.72
CA GLN A 117 13.68 -16.74 -23.79
C GLN A 117 13.34 -16.17 -25.16
N ASN A 118 12.77 -14.96 -25.23
CA ASN A 118 12.40 -14.29 -26.48
C ASN A 118 13.27 -13.05 -26.76
N LEU A 119 14.40 -12.89 -26.05
CA LEU A 119 15.27 -11.73 -26.19
C LEU A 119 15.93 -11.68 -27.58
N ASP A 120 16.07 -12.82 -28.25
CA ASP A 120 16.56 -12.97 -29.62
C ASP A 120 15.63 -12.31 -30.67
N ARG A 121 14.36 -12.13 -30.32
CA ARG A 121 13.33 -11.52 -31.19
C ARG A 121 13.23 -10.00 -31.02
N ILE A 122 14.13 -9.40 -30.25
CA ILE A 122 14.13 -7.96 -30.02
C ILE A 122 14.39 -7.21 -31.35
N PRO A 123 13.62 -6.16 -31.68
CA PRO A 123 13.84 -5.41 -32.92
C PRO A 123 15.23 -4.78 -32.97
N PRO A 124 15.88 -4.71 -34.15
CA PRO A 124 17.13 -3.98 -34.31
C PRO A 124 16.99 -2.52 -33.84
N GLY A 125 17.97 -2.05 -33.08
CA GLY A 125 17.98 -0.69 -32.51
C GLY A 125 17.12 -0.51 -31.25
N ALA A 126 16.40 -1.55 -30.79
CA ALA A 126 15.79 -1.54 -29.46
C ALA A 126 16.82 -1.93 -28.39
N MET A 127 16.77 -1.25 -27.25
CA MET A 127 17.55 -1.53 -26.06
C MET A 127 16.96 -2.70 -25.27
N GLN A 128 17.77 -3.29 -24.39
CA GLN A 128 17.30 -4.37 -23.53
C GLN A 128 16.09 -3.93 -22.69
N PRO A 129 15.02 -4.75 -22.62
CA PRO A 129 13.85 -4.43 -21.83
C PRO A 129 14.16 -4.30 -20.35
N VAL A 130 13.56 -3.32 -19.68
CA VAL A 130 13.63 -3.14 -18.22
C VAL A 130 12.30 -3.55 -17.61
N ILE A 131 12.35 -4.48 -16.66
CA ILE A 131 11.18 -4.90 -15.88
C ILE A 131 11.10 -4.05 -14.61
N LYS A 132 9.95 -3.43 -14.38
CA LYS A 132 9.58 -2.72 -13.15
C LYS A 132 8.34 -3.35 -12.52
N PRO A 133 8.48 -4.13 -11.44
CA PRO A 133 7.34 -4.67 -10.70
C PRO A 133 6.44 -3.56 -10.16
N ILE A 134 5.14 -3.85 -10.06
CA ILE A 134 4.15 -3.00 -9.39
C ILE A 134 3.79 -3.69 -8.08
N ASN A 135 4.25 -3.14 -6.95
CA ASN A 135 3.95 -3.71 -5.64
C ASN A 135 2.83 -2.93 -4.96
N VAL A 136 1.93 -3.64 -4.28
CA VAL A 136 0.89 -3.02 -3.45
C VAL A 136 1.49 -2.29 -2.24
N ASP A 137 2.64 -2.76 -1.77
CA ASP A 137 3.40 -2.13 -0.69
C ASP A 137 4.10 -0.83 -1.10
N ASP A 138 4.14 -0.47 -2.40
CA ASP A 138 4.65 0.81 -2.88
C ASP A 138 3.57 1.91 -2.87
N VAL A 139 2.30 1.53 -2.66
CA VAL A 139 1.19 2.48 -2.59
C VAL A 139 1.33 3.33 -1.32
N PRO A 140 1.43 4.67 -1.45
CA PRO A 140 1.67 5.52 -0.29
C PRO A 140 0.46 5.55 0.64
N ILE A 141 0.73 5.39 1.93
CA ILE A 141 -0.27 5.53 3.00
C ILE A 141 -0.33 6.96 3.56
N LEU A 142 0.75 7.72 3.34
CA LEU A 142 0.87 9.12 3.73
C LEU A 142 1.47 9.91 2.56
N THR A 143 0.88 11.04 2.24
CA THR A 143 1.49 12.01 1.31
C THR A 143 1.62 13.38 1.99
N LEU A 144 2.82 13.93 1.94
CA LEU A 144 3.17 15.24 2.50
C LEU A 144 3.52 16.16 1.35
N THR A 145 2.70 17.17 1.11
CA THR A 145 2.95 18.16 0.05
C THR A 145 3.63 19.38 0.64
N LEU A 146 4.88 19.59 0.26
CA LEU A 146 5.63 20.82 0.52
C LEU A 146 5.22 21.85 -0.51
N SER A 147 4.83 23.03 -0.05
CA SER A 147 4.44 24.15 -0.92
C SER A 147 5.13 25.43 -0.50
N SER A 148 5.42 26.30 -1.47
CA SER A 148 5.97 27.63 -1.21
C SER A 148 5.55 28.62 -2.29
N ALA A 149 5.26 29.86 -1.87
CA ALA A 149 5.03 30.98 -2.77
C ALA A 149 6.34 31.64 -3.24
N THR A 150 7.46 31.38 -2.56
CA THR A 150 8.74 32.06 -2.78
C THR A 150 9.81 31.14 -3.39
N MET A 151 9.76 29.83 -3.13
CA MET A 151 10.73 28.86 -3.66
C MET A 151 10.21 28.22 -4.94
N ASN A 152 11.12 27.99 -5.90
CA ASN A 152 10.80 27.27 -7.12
C ASN A 152 10.77 25.74 -6.89
N GLY A 153 10.24 25.00 -7.86
CA GLY A 153 10.09 23.54 -7.76
C GLY A 153 11.38 22.75 -7.50
N MET A 154 12.51 23.19 -8.07
CA MET A 154 13.81 22.55 -7.81
C MET A 154 14.27 22.76 -6.37
N GLN A 155 14.22 23.99 -5.87
CA GLN A 155 14.61 24.30 -4.50
C GLN A 155 13.71 23.56 -3.49
N LEU A 156 12.41 23.48 -3.77
CA LEU A 156 11.47 22.70 -2.96
C LEU A 156 11.78 21.20 -3.00
N ARG A 157 12.20 20.68 -4.14
CA ARG A 157 12.60 19.27 -4.27
C ARG A 157 13.83 18.97 -3.43
N ASP A 158 14.85 19.81 -3.46
CA ASP A 158 16.05 19.66 -2.61
C ASP A 158 15.70 19.64 -1.12
N VAL A 159 14.76 20.49 -0.69
CA VAL A 159 14.23 20.47 0.68
C VAL A 159 13.48 19.17 0.95
N GLY A 160 12.59 18.77 0.04
CA GLY A 160 11.81 17.55 0.13
C GLY A 160 12.66 16.28 0.24
N GLU A 161 13.72 16.17 -0.57
CA GLU A 161 14.65 15.03 -0.53
C GLU A 161 15.41 14.95 0.80
N LYS A 162 15.83 16.10 1.36
CA LYS A 162 16.46 16.17 2.69
C LYS A 162 15.49 15.77 3.80
N VAL A 163 14.25 16.27 3.76
CA VAL A 163 13.21 15.89 4.73
C VAL A 163 12.92 14.39 4.61
N LEU A 164 12.71 13.88 3.39
CA LEU A 164 12.42 12.47 3.14
C LEU A 164 13.55 11.55 3.59
N ALA A 165 14.82 11.96 3.46
CA ALA A 165 15.96 11.20 3.96
C ALA A 165 15.90 10.95 5.48
N HIS A 166 15.35 11.89 6.25
CA HIS A 166 15.13 11.70 7.68
C HIS A 166 13.91 10.82 7.96
N LEU A 167 12.81 11.01 7.22
CA LEU A 167 11.57 10.24 7.38
C LEU A 167 11.74 8.76 6.99
N ARG A 168 12.63 8.44 6.03
CA ARG A 168 12.97 7.07 5.63
C ARG A 168 13.48 6.19 6.78
N ASN A 169 14.04 6.79 7.83
CA ASN A 169 14.58 6.05 8.97
C ASN A 169 13.50 5.64 9.99
N VAL A 170 12.26 6.09 9.83
CA VAL A 170 11.16 5.73 10.74
C VAL A 170 10.84 4.24 10.58
N PRO A 171 10.78 3.46 11.69
CA PRO A 171 10.41 2.04 11.62
C PRO A 171 9.07 1.82 10.93
N GLY A 172 9.03 0.86 10.01
CA GLY A 172 7.82 0.53 9.25
C GLY A 172 7.62 1.34 7.97
N VAL A 173 8.46 2.34 7.67
CA VAL A 173 8.49 2.97 6.33
C VAL A 173 9.20 2.07 5.32
N SER A 174 8.66 1.97 4.11
CA SER A 174 9.22 1.19 2.99
C SER A 174 9.62 2.11 1.82
N PHE A 175 8.90 2.00 0.71
CA PHE A 175 9.07 2.80 -0.49
C PHE A 175 8.73 4.25 -0.20
N THR A 176 9.57 5.14 -0.72
CA THR A 176 9.42 6.58 -0.54
C THR A 176 9.89 7.30 -1.79
N GLU A 177 9.06 8.20 -2.28
CA GLU A 177 9.28 8.90 -3.54
C GLU A 177 9.00 10.39 -3.39
N VAL A 178 9.73 11.20 -4.15
CA VAL A 178 9.50 12.64 -4.28
C VAL A 178 8.89 12.89 -5.65
N VAL A 179 7.63 13.30 -5.66
CA VAL A 179 6.83 13.58 -6.87
C VAL A 179 6.75 15.09 -7.10
N GLY A 180 7.04 15.52 -8.31
CA GLY A 180 7.08 16.93 -8.67
C GLY A 180 8.38 17.62 -8.30
N GLY A 181 8.54 18.85 -8.81
CA GLY A 181 9.78 19.59 -8.78
C GLY A 181 10.83 18.98 -9.72
N ALA A 182 11.50 19.82 -10.50
CA ALA A 182 12.58 19.36 -11.37
C ALA A 182 13.84 19.06 -10.55
N PRO A 183 14.46 17.88 -10.70
CA PRO A 183 15.78 17.61 -10.13
C PRO A 183 16.81 18.64 -10.58
N ARG A 184 17.87 18.82 -9.79
CA ARG A 184 19.01 19.65 -10.18
C ARG A 184 19.79 18.94 -11.29
N ALA A 185 20.02 19.63 -12.41
CA ALA A 185 20.77 19.14 -13.54
C ALA A 185 21.76 20.19 -14.08
N VAL A 186 22.79 19.72 -14.79
CA VAL A 186 23.64 20.59 -15.61
C VAL A 186 23.14 20.51 -17.05
N ASN A 187 22.46 21.57 -17.48
CA ASN A 187 21.89 21.67 -18.80
C ASN A 187 22.94 22.16 -19.80
N VAL A 188 23.13 21.38 -20.87
CA VAL A 188 24.07 21.68 -21.96
C VAL A 188 23.28 22.07 -23.20
N ALA A 189 23.09 23.37 -23.42
CA ALA A 189 22.39 23.90 -24.59
C ALA A 189 23.39 24.11 -25.75
N ILE A 190 23.51 23.11 -26.62
CA ILE A 190 24.44 23.09 -27.75
C ILE A 190 24.03 24.12 -28.80
N SER A 191 25.00 24.87 -29.34
CA SER A 191 24.79 25.80 -30.47
C SER A 191 25.21 25.12 -31.78
N PRO A 192 24.27 24.72 -32.67
CA PRO A 192 24.59 24.00 -33.89
C PRO A 192 25.55 24.76 -34.82
N SER A 193 25.39 26.09 -34.91
CA SER A 193 26.25 26.96 -35.71
C SER A 193 27.69 27.02 -35.21
N LYS A 194 27.90 27.07 -33.89
CA LYS A 194 29.24 27.08 -33.28
C LYS A 194 29.93 25.72 -33.37
N LEU A 195 29.16 24.65 -33.17
CA LEU A 195 29.65 23.28 -33.32
C LEU A 195 30.13 23.01 -34.76
N ALA A 196 29.32 23.44 -35.74
CA ALA A 196 29.68 23.36 -37.16
C ALA A 196 30.90 24.21 -37.52
N ALA A 197 31.00 25.44 -37.00
CA ALA A 197 32.16 26.32 -37.21
C ALA A 197 33.45 25.75 -36.60
N ALA A 198 33.35 25.00 -35.50
CA ALA A 198 34.47 24.29 -34.90
C ALA A 198 34.83 22.98 -35.64
N GLY A 199 34.02 22.55 -36.60
CA GLY A 199 34.23 21.29 -37.33
C GLY A 199 34.08 20.04 -36.45
N ILE A 200 33.32 20.13 -35.36
CA ILE A 200 33.11 19.03 -34.42
C ILE A 200 31.76 18.37 -34.70
N PRO A 201 31.69 17.06 -35.02
CA PRO A 201 30.43 16.34 -35.18
C PRO A 201 29.68 16.18 -33.84
N LEU A 202 28.35 16.20 -33.88
CA LEU A 202 27.53 16.00 -32.68
C LEU A 202 27.77 14.63 -32.02
N GLU A 203 27.95 13.57 -32.82
CA GLU A 203 28.25 12.22 -32.33
C GLU A 203 29.58 12.16 -31.56
N GLN A 204 30.58 12.94 -31.98
CA GLN A 204 31.85 13.04 -31.26
C GLN A 204 31.64 13.72 -29.90
N LEU A 205 30.83 14.77 -29.86
CA LEU A 205 30.50 15.45 -28.62
C LEU A 205 29.78 14.50 -27.64
N ASP A 206 28.77 13.76 -28.10
CA ASP A 206 28.04 12.79 -27.25
C ASP A 206 28.98 11.74 -26.62
N LYS A 207 29.87 11.14 -27.43
CA LYS A 207 30.88 10.19 -26.93
C LYS A 207 31.83 10.80 -25.90
N ILE A 208 32.25 12.05 -26.10
CA ILE A 208 33.14 12.75 -25.17
C ILE A 208 32.42 13.04 -23.86
N LEU A 209 31.17 13.49 -23.90
CA LEU A 209 30.39 13.74 -22.68
C LEU A 209 30.18 12.45 -21.87
N GLN A 210 29.82 11.34 -22.53
CA GLN A 210 29.68 10.04 -21.88
C GLN A 210 31.01 9.54 -21.27
N GLY A 211 32.14 9.77 -21.96
CA GLY A 211 33.47 9.37 -21.47
C GLY A 211 34.04 10.29 -20.38
N SER A 212 33.59 11.55 -20.29
CA SER A 212 34.18 12.56 -19.39
C SER A 212 33.63 12.52 -17.96
N ASN A 213 32.50 11.83 -17.73
CA ASN A 213 31.90 11.67 -16.40
C ASN A 213 31.94 10.21 -15.94
N ALA A 214 33.12 9.58 -16.05
CA ALA A 214 33.33 8.18 -15.71
C ALA A 214 34.35 8.03 -14.58
N ALA A 215 34.02 7.14 -13.63
CA ALA A 215 34.96 6.71 -12.60
C ALA A 215 35.26 5.22 -12.81
N ALA A 216 36.55 4.90 -12.98
CA ALA A 216 36.98 3.54 -13.27
C ALA A 216 38.24 3.16 -12.47
N PRO A 217 38.30 1.94 -11.89
CA PRO A 217 39.54 1.42 -11.34
C PRO A 217 40.53 1.12 -12.48
N ILE A 218 41.76 1.61 -12.37
CA ILE A 218 42.82 1.36 -13.36
C ILE A 218 43.61 0.09 -12.99
N GLY A 219 43.81 -0.13 -11.69
CA GLY A 219 44.55 -1.27 -11.17
C GLY A 219 45.14 -0.99 -9.80
N ASN A 220 46.13 -1.79 -9.41
CA ASN A 220 46.82 -1.64 -8.14
C ASN A 220 48.30 -1.36 -8.38
N LEU A 221 48.84 -0.34 -7.73
CA LEU A 221 50.28 -0.11 -7.63
C LEU A 221 50.81 -0.91 -6.45
N VAL A 222 51.79 -1.80 -6.69
CA VAL A 222 52.45 -2.58 -5.64
C VAL A 222 53.86 -2.04 -5.47
N ASP A 223 54.16 -1.51 -4.28
CA ASP A 223 55.50 -1.03 -3.92
C ASP A 223 55.75 -1.25 -2.42
N GLY A 224 56.94 -1.70 -2.04
CA GLY A 224 57.33 -1.87 -0.63
C GLY A 224 56.38 -2.70 0.23
N ASN A 225 55.81 -3.80 -0.30
CA ASN A 225 54.78 -4.61 0.37
C ASN A 225 53.48 -3.86 0.71
N LYS A 226 53.20 -2.75 0.00
CA LYS A 226 51.95 -1.98 0.08
C LYS A 226 51.26 -1.99 -1.27
N VAL A 227 49.96 -2.29 -1.25
CA VAL A 227 49.09 -2.27 -2.44
C VAL A 227 48.25 -1.01 -2.38
N THR A 228 48.41 -0.12 -3.35
CA THR A 228 47.65 1.13 -3.47
C THR A 228 46.74 1.05 -4.69
N PRO A 229 45.40 1.03 -4.53
CA PRO A 229 44.49 1.04 -5.66
C PRO A 229 44.54 2.39 -6.38
N VAL A 230 44.72 2.34 -7.70
CA VAL A 230 44.73 3.51 -8.59
C VAL A 230 43.39 3.58 -9.31
N ARG A 231 42.71 4.72 -9.24
CA ARG A 231 41.39 4.95 -9.83
C ARG A 231 41.38 6.27 -10.57
N ILE A 232 40.62 6.34 -11.66
CA ILE A 232 40.24 7.59 -12.32
C ILE A 232 39.06 8.16 -11.57
N ASP A 233 39.19 9.41 -11.14
CA ASP A 233 38.13 10.20 -10.53
C ASP A 233 37.85 11.41 -11.42
N SER A 234 36.94 11.23 -12.39
CA SER A 234 36.50 12.28 -13.31
C SER A 234 35.03 12.62 -13.09
N PHE A 235 34.57 12.66 -11.85
CA PHE A 235 33.22 13.16 -11.57
C PHE A 235 33.11 14.66 -11.85
N LEU A 236 32.14 15.02 -12.68
CA LEU A 236 31.81 16.41 -12.97
C LEU A 236 30.69 16.86 -12.02
N GLY A 237 31.02 17.77 -11.11
CA GLY A 237 30.13 18.20 -10.04
C GLY A 237 29.45 19.56 -10.25
N ASN A 238 29.84 20.32 -11.28
CA ASN A 238 29.25 21.65 -11.54
C ASN A 238 29.32 22.05 -13.02
N ALA A 239 28.54 23.07 -13.38
CA ALA A 239 28.47 23.59 -14.75
C ALA A 239 29.82 24.10 -15.29
N GLN A 240 30.70 24.60 -14.44
CA GLN A 240 32.02 25.09 -14.88
C GLN A 240 32.92 23.93 -15.32
N GLN A 241 33.01 22.87 -14.53
CA GLN A 241 33.74 21.65 -14.85
C GLN A 241 33.22 21.00 -16.14
N VAL A 242 31.89 20.98 -16.31
CA VAL A 242 31.27 20.49 -17.56
C VAL A 242 31.62 21.40 -18.75
N GLY A 243 31.62 22.72 -18.56
CA GLY A 243 32.03 23.68 -19.58
C GLY A 243 33.51 23.59 -19.97
N ASP A 244 34.38 23.12 -19.08
CA ASP A 244 35.82 22.95 -19.26
C ASP A 244 36.20 21.61 -19.93
N ILE A 245 35.23 20.79 -20.30
CA ILE A 245 35.48 19.57 -21.09
C ILE A 245 36.05 19.96 -22.45
N LEU A 246 37.21 19.37 -22.79
CA LEU A 246 37.83 19.50 -24.11
C LEU A 246 37.08 18.60 -25.11
N ILE A 247 36.45 19.19 -26.12
CA ILE A 247 35.68 18.43 -27.13
C ILE A 247 36.54 18.13 -28.36
N GLY A 248 37.56 18.95 -28.63
CA GLY A 248 38.45 18.71 -29.75
C GLY A 248 39.56 19.73 -29.84
N ALA A 249 40.47 19.50 -30.78
CA ALA A 249 41.53 20.44 -31.12
C ALA A 249 41.66 20.64 -32.63
N PRO A 250 40.62 21.12 -33.33
CA PRO A 250 40.70 21.42 -34.77
C PRO A 250 41.86 22.38 -35.04
N ASN A 251 42.74 22.02 -35.97
CA ASN A 251 43.95 22.78 -36.32
C ASN A 251 44.89 23.07 -35.11
N GLY A 252 44.90 22.19 -34.10
CA GLY A 252 45.77 22.31 -32.93
C GLY A 252 45.31 23.33 -31.88
N LYS A 253 44.13 23.94 -32.04
CA LYS A 253 43.55 24.86 -31.03
C LYS A 253 42.51 24.13 -30.19
N PRO A 254 42.66 24.05 -28.85
CA PRO A 254 41.69 23.39 -28.00
C PRO A 254 40.35 24.10 -28.04
N VAL A 255 39.27 23.34 -28.19
CA VAL A 255 37.88 23.79 -28.16
C VAL A 255 37.18 23.13 -26.99
N TYR A 256 36.67 23.95 -26.08
CA TYR A 256 35.97 23.53 -24.87
C TYR A 256 34.45 23.51 -25.08
N LEU A 257 33.72 22.81 -24.21
CA LEU A 257 32.26 22.77 -24.26
C LEU A 257 31.61 24.14 -24.14
N ARG A 258 32.15 25.01 -23.29
CA ARG A 258 31.70 26.41 -23.19
C ARG A 258 31.82 27.21 -24.50
N ASP A 259 32.70 26.80 -25.41
CA ASP A 259 32.91 27.52 -26.68
C ASP A 259 31.78 27.21 -27.68
N VAL A 260 31.17 26.03 -27.59
CA VAL A 260 30.15 25.53 -28.53
C VAL A 260 28.77 25.28 -27.90
N ALA A 261 28.64 25.38 -26.58
CA ALA A 261 27.39 25.20 -25.84
C ALA A 261 27.27 26.18 -24.68
N LYS A 262 26.04 26.52 -24.31
CA LYS A 262 25.75 27.22 -23.06
C LYS A 262 25.52 26.18 -21.97
N VAL A 263 26.45 26.11 -21.02
CA VAL A 263 26.36 25.18 -19.89
C VAL A 263 25.82 25.94 -18.68
N THR A 264 24.67 25.52 -18.18
CA THR A 264 24.01 26.15 -17.02
C THR A 264 23.58 25.10 -16.03
N GLU A 265 23.82 25.38 -14.76
CA GLU A 265 23.22 24.62 -13.68
C GLU A 265 21.79 25.12 -13.43
N GLY A 266 20.82 24.20 -13.41
CA GLY A 266 19.42 24.56 -13.41
C GLY A 266 18.51 23.36 -13.22
N PRO A 267 17.18 23.55 -13.31
CA PRO A 267 16.25 22.44 -13.22
C PRO A 267 16.43 21.55 -14.44
N GLU A 268 16.34 20.23 -14.24
CA GLU A 268 16.15 19.30 -15.34
C GLU A 268 14.92 19.71 -16.15
N GLN A 269 14.98 19.51 -17.47
CA GLN A 269 13.80 19.71 -18.29
C GLN A 269 12.78 18.62 -17.95
N VAL A 270 11.69 19.04 -17.34
CA VAL A 270 10.56 18.17 -16.99
C VAL A 270 9.37 18.51 -17.86
N ASP A 271 8.61 17.49 -18.25
CA ASP A 271 7.36 17.65 -18.97
C ASP A 271 6.16 17.90 -18.03
N ASP A 272 6.37 17.74 -16.72
CA ASP A 272 5.35 17.86 -15.68
C ASP A 272 5.69 18.93 -14.65
N LEU A 273 4.70 19.73 -14.25
CA LEU A 273 4.79 20.71 -13.16
C LEU A 273 3.84 20.32 -12.03
N SER A 274 4.28 20.52 -10.79
CA SER A 274 3.47 20.25 -9.59
C SER A 274 3.20 21.55 -8.83
N HIS A 275 1.90 21.82 -8.64
CA HIS A 275 1.39 22.98 -7.94
C HIS A 275 0.38 22.55 -6.87
N PHE A 276 0.25 23.36 -5.83
CA PHE A 276 -0.70 23.18 -4.75
C PHE A 276 -1.50 24.45 -4.53
N ALA A 277 -2.81 24.31 -4.42
CA ALA A 277 -3.73 25.39 -4.08
C ALA A 277 -4.86 24.83 -3.22
N TRP A 278 -5.41 25.68 -2.35
CA TRP A 278 -6.61 25.35 -1.59
C TRP A 278 -7.85 25.56 -2.46
N GLY A 279 -8.75 24.56 -2.47
CA GLY A 279 -10.05 24.69 -3.13
C GLY A 279 -11.05 25.50 -2.28
N LEU A 280 -12.14 25.96 -2.91
CA LEU A 280 -13.19 26.80 -2.29
C LEU A 280 -13.84 26.19 -1.03
N ALA A 281 -13.81 24.86 -0.90
CA ALA A 281 -14.37 24.14 0.26
C ALA A 281 -13.41 24.12 1.48
N ALA A 282 -12.16 24.57 1.33
CA ALA A 282 -11.16 24.56 2.39
C ALA A 282 -11.42 25.71 3.39
N LYS A 283 -12.15 25.41 4.46
CA LYS A 283 -12.46 26.39 5.51
C LYS A 283 -11.19 26.91 6.19
N GLY A 284 -11.06 28.24 6.30
CA GLY A 284 -9.98 28.89 7.03
C GLY A 284 -8.61 28.86 6.33
N LYS A 285 -8.56 28.56 5.03
CA LYS A 285 -7.34 28.61 4.23
C LYS A 285 -7.42 29.76 3.21
N PRO A 286 -6.30 30.43 2.92
CA PRO A 286 -6.28 31.51 1.93
C PRO A 286 -6.70 30.98 0.57
N ASP A 287 -7.50 31.78 -0.12
CA ASP A 287 -8.19 31.39 -1.35
C ASP A 287 -7.20 31.24 -2.51
N GLY A 288 -7.25 30.09 -3.21
CA GLY A 288 -6.88 29.90 -4.61
C GLY A 288 -5.46 30.23 -5.10
N GLN A 289 -4.52 30.73 -4.28
CA GLN A 289 -3.19 31.05 -4.78
C GLN A 289 -2.39 29.78 -5.04
N GLU A 290 -2.08 29.52 -6.31
CA GLU A 290 -1.21 28.43 -6.72
C GLU A 290 0.21 28.66 -6.22
N MET A 291 0.72 27.68 -5.49
CA MET A 291 2.09 27.62 -5.00
C MET A 291 2.82 26.49 -5.71
N SER A 292 4.11 26.66 -5.96
CA SER A 292 4.94 25.53 -6.38
C SER A 292 4.92 24.46 -5.30
N ALA A 293 4.85 23.20 -5.72
CA ALA A 293 4.69 22.09 -4.79
C ALA A 293 5.56 20.89 -5.15
N VAL A 294 5.92 20.14 -4.11
CA VAL A 294 6.59 18.84 -4.20
C VAL A 294 5.92 17.92 -3.20
N THR A 295 5.52 16.73 -3.63
CA THR A 295 4.84 15.76 -2.77
C THR A 295 5.77 14.61 -2.41
N LEU A 296 5.93 14.38 -1.10
CA LEU A 296 6.62 13.23 -0.55
C LEU A 296 5.59 12.11 -0.38
N ALA A 297 5.75 11.04 -1.14
CA ALA A 297 4.95 9.83 -1.03
C ALA A 297 5.67 8.84 -0.10
N ILE A 298 4.96 8.36 0.93
CA ILE A 298 5.51 7.47 1.95
C ILE A 298 4.62 6.24 2.06
N ALA A 299 5.18 5.09 1.73
CA ALA A 299 4.54 3.79 1.86
C ALA A 299 5.00 3.05 3.12
N LYS A 300 4.21 2.07 3.55
CA LYS A 300 4.50 1.22 4.71
C LYS A 300 5.07 -0.12 4.31
N LYS A 301 5.86 -0.72 5.18
CA LYS A 301 6.26 -2.13 5.05
C LYS A 301 5.03 -3.02 5.19
N SER A 302 5.01 -4.11 4.43
CA SER A 302 3.97 -5.13 4.53
C SER A 302 3.81 -5.63 5.97
N GLY A 303 2.58 -5.90 6.41
CA GLY A 303 2.26 -6.37 7.76
C GLY A 303 2.38 -5.33 8.88
N THR A 304 2.87 -4.12 8.61
CA THR A 304 2.90 -3.04 9.62
C THR A 304 1.57 -2.30 9.71
N ASN A 305 1.30 -1.71 10.88
CA ASN A 305 0.07 -0.96 11.14
C ASN A 305 0.18 0.48 10.61
N ALA A 306 -0.72 0.86 9.69
CA ALA A 306 -0.69 2.17 9.06
C ALA A 306 -0.85 3.32 10.08
N VAL A 307 -1.67 3.13 11.13
CA VAL A 307 -1.91 4.15 12.16
C VAL A 307 -0.62 4.49 12.90
N VAL A 308 0.16 3.46 13.27
CA VAL A 308 1.41 3.63 14.02
C VAL A 308 2.47 4.29 13.15
N VAL A 309 2.66 3.79 11.92
CA VAL A 309 3.67 4.33 11.00
C VAL A 309 3.39 5.80 10.67
N VAL A 310 2.13 6.16 10.37
CA VAL A 310 1.79 7.56 10.11
C VAL A 310 2.04 8.43 11.34
N HIS A 311 1.64 7.98 12.52
CA HIS A 311 1.87 8.71 13.76
C HIS A 311 3.36 9.01 13.98
N ASP A 312 4.21 7.98 13.82
CA ASP A 312 5.67 8.12 14.02
C ASP A 312 6.31 9.03 12.96
N VAL A 313 5.84 8.94 11.70
CA VAL A 313 6.30 9.83 10.62
C VAL A 313 5.89 11.27 10.87
N LEU A 314 4.65 11.54 11.30
CA LEU A 314 4.17 12.89 11.62
C LEU A 314 4.83 13.46 12.87
N ALA A 315 5.11 12.63 13.87
CA ALA A 315 5.90 13.01 15.03
C ALA A 315 7.32 13.42 14.63
N LYS A 316 7.98 12.62 13.77
CA LYS A 316 9.31 12.96 13.25
C LYS A 316 9.29 14.20 12.36
N LEU A 317 8.24 14.37 11.56
CA LEU A 317 8.04 15.57 10.74
C LEU A 317 7.96 16.81 11.63
N SER A 318 7.17 16.77 12.70
CA SER A 318 7.01 17.88 13.65
C SER A 318 8.35 18.27 14.30
N GLU A 319 9.21 17.28 14.58
CA GLU A 319 10.58 17.52 15.02
C GLU A 319 11.38 18.28 13.93
N ILE A 320 11.38 17.79 12.69
CA ILE A 320 12.13 18.37 11.56
C ILE A 320 11.65 19.80 11.24
N GLU A 321 10.35 20.04 11.29
CA GLU A 321 9.76 21.38 11.07
C GLU A 321 10.31 22.43 12.04
N SER A 322 10.67 22.02 13.25
CA SER A 322 11.17 22.94 14.28
C SER A 322 12.61 23.44 14.05
N TYR A 323 13.45 22.68 13.32
CA TYR A 323 14.89 23.00 13.19
C TYR A 323 15.46 22.99 11.76
N ALA A 324 14.81 22.33 10.79
CA ALA A 324 15.39 22.09 9.47
C ALA A 324 14.59 22.68 8.30
N LEU A 325 13.33 23.07 8.51
CA LEU A 325 12.48 23.57 7.43
C LEU A 325 12.78 25.05 7.14
N PRO A 326 13.13 25.42 5.89
CA PRO A 326 13.37 26.82 5.52
C PRO A 326 12.13 27.70 5.70
N GLN A 327 12.34 29.00 5.93
CA GLN A 327 11.25 29.97 5.99
C GLN A 327 10.49 30.01 4.65
N GLY A 328 9.16 30.04 4.72
CA GLY A 328 8.28 30.11 3.55
C GLY A 328 7.96 28.76 2.89
N VAL A 329 8.40 27.64 3.48
CA VAL A 329 7.96 26.29 3.10
C VAL A 329 6.86 25.83 4.06
N HIS A 330 5.75 25.35 3.50
CA HIS A 330 4.63 24.79 4.25
C HIS A 330 4.42 23.33 3.89
N VAL A 331 4.40 22.46 4.89
CA VAL A 331 4.06 21.04 4.70
C VAL A 331 2.57 20.86 4.97
N THR A 332 1.87 20.23 4.02
CA THR A 332 0.46 19.89 4.14
C THR A 332 0.27 18.40 3.95
N VAL A 333 -0.41 17.75 4.89
CA VAL A 333 -0.82 16.35 4.73
C VAL A 333 -1.95 16.28 3.70
N THR A 334 -1.68 15.72 2.53
CA THR A 334 -2.65 15.63 1.42
C THR A 334 -3.34 14.26 1.35
N ARG A 335 -2.74 13.23 1.93
CA ARG A 335 -3.34 11.91 2.13
C ARG A 335 -2.87 11.35 3.45
N ASP A 336 -3.81 10.86 4.24
CA ASP A 336 -3.55 10.16 5.49
C ASP A 336 -4.51 8.96 5.60
N ASP A 337 -4.01 7.78 5.23
CA ASP A 337 -4.77 6.54 5.37
C ASP A 337 -4.73 5.99 6.81
N GLY A 338 -3.74 6.40 7.62
CA GLY A 338 -3.62 6.02 9.02
C GLY A 338 -4.72 6.66 9.88
N HIS A 339 -4.93 7.97 9.75
CA HIS A 339 -6.02 8.70 10.40
C HIS A 339 -7.38 8.12 9.99
N LYS A 340 -7.61 7.92 8.67
CA LYS A 340 -8.86 7.31 8.18
C LYS A 340 -9.11 5.91 8.72
N ALA A 341 -8.07 5.07 8.78
CA ALA A 341 -8.18 3.74 9.36
C ALA A 341 -8.50 3.80 10.86
N ASN A 342 -7.84 4.69 11.61
CA ASN A 342 -8.08 4.86 13.03
C ASN A 342 -9.50 5.38 13.32
N GLU A 343 -9.96 6.38 12.58
CA GLU A 343 -11.32 6.93 12.68
C GLU A 343 -12.38 5.88 12.36
N ALA A 344 -12.18 5.07 11.31
CA ALA A 344 -13.09 3.98 10.95
C ALA A 344 -13.20 2.92 12.06
N VAL A 345 -12.07 2.53 12.66
CA VAL A 345 -12.04 1.56 13.77
C VAL A 345 -12.68 2.15 15.03
N ASN A 346 -12.38 3.39 15.39
CA ASN A 346 -12.95 4.00 16.60
C ASN A 346 -14.45 4.25 16.47
N THR A 347 -14.91 4.74 15.31
CA THR A 347 -16.33 4.88 14.99
C THR A 347 -17.05 3.54 15.08
N LEU A 348 -16.42 2.45 14.64
CA LEU A 348 -16.99 1.12 14.82
C LEU A 348 -17.11 0.75 16.30
N VAL A 349 -16.05 0.91 17.10
CA VAL A 349 -16.07 0.56 18.52
C VAL A 349 -17.17 1.35 19.24
N GLU A 350 -17.36 2.61 18.88
CA GLU A 350 -18.47 3.45 19.34
C GLU A 350 -19.84 2.87 18.93
N HIS A 351 -20.06 2.62 17.64
CA HIS A 351 -21.32 2.05 17.14
C HIS A 351 -21.63 0.68 17.75
N LEU A 352 -20.61 -0.16 17.96
CA LEU A 352 -20.75 -1.45 18.62
C LEU A 352 -21.15 -1.27 20.09
N GLY A 353 -20.54 -0.32 20.79
CA GLY A 353 -20.93 0.05 22.15
C GLY A 353 -22.40 0.51 22.22
N ILE A 354 -22.81 1.39 21.30
CA ILE A 354 -24.19 1.86 21.18
C ILE A 354 -25.16 0.69 20.90
N ALA A 355 -24.81 -0.22 19.99
CA ALA A 355 -25.63 -1.37 19.66
C ALA A 355 -25.78 -2.33 20.86
N ILE A 356 -24.67 -2.64 21.55
CA ILE A 356 -24.67 -3.48 22.75
C ILE A 356 -25.56 -2.84 23.83
N VAL A 357 -25.37 -1.55 24.14
CA VAL A 357 -26.18 -0.85 25.15
C VAL A 357 -27.65 -0.82 24.76
N SER A 358 -27.97 -0.57 23.49
CA SER A 358 -29.35 -0.53 23.00
C SER A 358 -30.04 -1.89 23.14
N VAL A 359 -29.40 -2.97 22.72
CA VAL A 359 -29.91 -4.34 22.90
C VAL A 359 -30.04 -4.68 24.39
N SER A 360 -29.04 -4.32 25.20
CA SER A 360 -29.05 -4.55 26.65
C SER A 360 -30.24 -3.88 27.33
N LEU A 361 -30.53 -2.61 26.98
CA LEU A 361 -31.65 -1.85 27.53
C LEU A 361 -33.00 -2.43 27.13
N LEU A 362 -33.15 -2.84 25.86
CA LEU A 362 -34.35 -3.52 25.39
C LEU A 362 -34.58 -4.83 26.14
N LEU A 363 -33.56 -5.69 26.22
CA LEU A 363 -33.68 -6.96 26.96
C LEU A 363 -33.89 -6.74 28.45
N TRP A 364 -33.28 -5.70 29.04
CA TRP A 364 -33.49 -5.36 30.44
C TRP A 364 -34.96 -5.01 30.72
N PHE A 365 -35.60 -4.27 29.81
CA PHE A 365 -37.01 -3.90 29.92
C PHE A 365 -37.96 -5.11 29.74
N PHE A 366 -37.68 -6.00 28.78
CA PHE A 366 -38.58 -7.12 28.46
C PHE A 366 -38.35 -8.41 29.27
N LEU A 367 -37.10 -8.75 29.59
CA LEU A 367 -36.70 -10.03 30.22
C LEU A 367 -36.09 -9.86 31.61
N GLY A 368 -35.68 -8.65 31.98
CA GLY A 368 -35.04 -8.34 33.26
C GLY A 368 -33.51 -8.34 33.21
N TRP A 369 -32.89 -7.87 34.30
CA TRP A 369 -31.46 -7.53 34.33
C TRP A 369 -30.49 -8.70 34.24
N ARG A 370 -30.88 -9.89 34.71
CA ARG A 370 -30.03 -11.09 34.65
C ARG A 370 -29.91 -11.60 33.23
N GLU A 371 -31.04 -11.73 32.55
CA GLU A 371 -31.10 -12.23 31.17
C GLU A 371 -30.43 -11.26 30.20
N ALA A 372 -30.70 -9.96 30.36
CA ALA A 372 -30.02 -8.91 29.60
C ALA A 372 -28.50 -8.97 29.80
N GLY A 373 -28.01 -9.16 31.03
CA GLY A 373 -26.57 -9.26 31.32
C GLY A 373 -25.89 -10.44 30.62
N ILE A 374 -26.56 -11.60 30.53
CA ILE A 374 -26.01 -12.79 29.85
C ILE A 374 -25.85 -12.53 28.34
N VAL A 375 -26.88 -11.97 27.69
CA VAL A 375 -26.81 -11.64 26.26
C VAL A 375 -25.77 -10.54 26.00
N THR A 376 -25.73 -9.51 26.85
CA THR A 376 -24.74 -8.42 26.78
C THR A 376 -23.30 -8.93 26.81
N LEU A 377 -23.02 -9.92 27.66
CA LEU A 377 -21.70 -10.53 27.77
C LEU A 377 -21.37 -11.44 26.58
N THR A 378 -22.38 -12.07 25.98
CA THR A 378 -22.20 -13.00 24.85
C THR A 378 -21.71 -12.29 23.59
N VAL A 379 -22.18 -11.07 23.33
CA VAL A 379 -21.81 -10.28 22.16
C VAL A 379 -20.29 -9.99 22.04
N PRO A 380 -19.61 -9.38 23.03
CA PRO A 380 -18.18 -9.12 22.91
C PRO A 380 -17.36 -10.42 22.87
N LEU A 381 -17.81 -11.49 23.52
CA LEU A 381 -17.12 -12.79 23.48
C LEU A 381 -17.13 -13.42 22.08
N THR A 382 -18.25 -13.33 21.35
CA THR A 382 -18.31 -13.84 19.97
C THR A 382 -17.47 -13.00 19.03
N LEU A 383 -17.50 -11.67 19.17
CA LEU A 383 -16.63 -10.78 18.38
C LEU A 383 -15.14 -11.04 18.65
N PHE A 384 -14.76 -11.29 19.91
CA PHE A 384 -13.41 -11.71 20.26
C PHE A 384 -13.01 -13.05 19.63
N ALA A 385 -13.94 -14.01 19.54
CA ALA A 385 -13.70 -15.26 18.83
C ALA A 385 -13.45 -15.01 17.34
N VAL A 386 -14.27 -14.19 16.67
CA VAL A 386 -14.11 -13.85 15.26
C VAL A 386 -12.77 -13.15 15.01
N LEU A 387 -12.43 -12.14 15.81
CA LEU A 387 -11.15 -11.42 15.70
C LEU A 387 -9.94 -12.34 15.93
N THR A 388 -10.07 -13.34 16.80
CA THR A 388 -9.03 -14.35 16.99
C THR A 388 -8.85 -15.20 15.73
N VAL A 389 -9.95 -15.59 15.08
CA VAL A 389 -9.88 -16.31 13.79
C VAL A 389 -9.25 -15.43 12.70
N ASP A 390 -9.60 -14.14 12.65
CA ASP A 390 -9.00 -13.19 11.71
C ASP A 390 -7.49 -13.08 11.89
N LEU A 391 -7.01 -13.04 13.15
CA LEU A 391 -5.59 -13.06 13.47
C LEU A 391 -4.91 -14.35 12.96
N ILE A 392 -5.54 -15.52 13.15
CA ILE A 392 -5.00 -16.81 12.70
C ILE A 392 -4.96 -16.89 11.16
N VAL A 393 -5.96 -16.34 10.48
CA VAL A 393 -6.04 -16.30 9.01
C VAL A 393 -5.13 -15.21 8.42
N GLY A 394 -4.65 -14.27 9.24
CA GLY A 394 -3.78 -13.16 8.84
C GLY A 394 -4.54 -12.00 8.18
N GLN A 395 -5.81 -11.79 8.53
CA GLN A 395 -6.58 -10.64 8.05
C GLN A 395 -6.28 -9.39 8.86
N SER A 396 -6.22 -8.23 8.20
CA SER A 396 -6.11 -6.92 8.86
C SER A 396 -7.47 -6.42 9.33
N ILE A 397 -7.50 -5.60 10.38
CA ILE A 397 -8.72 -4.88 10.78
C ILE A 397 -8.91 -3.73 9.80
N ASN A 398 -9.89 -3.89 8.90
CA ASN A 398 -10.24 -2.92 7.87
C ASN A 398 -11.76 -2.80 7.70
N ARG A 399 -12.21 -1.78 6.98
CA ARG A 399 -13.65 -1.49 6.82
C ARG A 399 -14.52 -2.67 6.39
N ILE A 400 -13.99 -3.63 5.62
CA ILE A 400 -14.76 -4.81 5.18
C ILE A 400 -14.85 -5.86 6.28
N THR A 401 -13.75 -6.13 7.01
CA THR A 401 -13.81 -6.96 8.23
C THR A 401 -14.77 -6.37 9.25
N LEU A 402 -14.75 -5.04 9.43
CA LEU A 402 -15.65 -4.31 10.33
C LEU A 402 -17.12 -4.43 9.89
N PHE A 403 -17.39 -4.28 8.60
CA PHE A 403 -18.73 -4.50 8.05
C PHE A 403 -19.20 -5.94 8.28
N ALA A 404 -18.32 -6.93 8.08
CA ALA A 404 -18.64 -8.33 8.36
C ALA A 404 -18.98 -8.55 9.84
N LEU A 405 -18.25 -7.93 10.77
CA LEU A 405 -18.52 -8.01 12.21
C LEU A 405 -19.86 -7.37 12.59
N ILE A 406 -20.21 -6.21 12.03
CA ILE A 406 -21.52 -5.57 12.25
C ILE A 406 -22.65 -6.45 11.70
N LEU A 407 -22.49 -6.98 10.49
CA LEU A 407 -23.47 -7.87 9.87
C LEU A 407 -23.68 -9.14 10.72
N SER A 408 -22.57 -9.68 11.23
CA SER A 408 -22.56 -10.84 12.12
C SER A 408 -23.28 -10.55 13.43
N LEU A 409 -23.11 -9.35 14.01
CA LEU A 409 -23.71 -8.97 15.29
C LEU A 409 -25.24 -9.17 15.30
N GLY A 410 -25.93 -8.78 14.22
CA GLY A 410 -27.38 -8.94 14.13
C GLY A 410 -27.83 -10.41 14.12
N LEU A 411 -27.07 -11.27 13.42
CA LEU A 411 -27.34 -12.72 13.33
C LEU A 411 -26.96 -13.47 14.62
N LEU A 412 -25.89 -13.02 15.28
CA LEU A 412 -25.37 -13.55 16.54
C LEU A 412 -26.34 -13.37 17.71
N VAL A 413 -26.83 -12.14 17.87
CA VAL A 413 -27.65 -11.74 19.01
C VAL A 413 -28.98 -12.49 19.02
N ASP A 414 -29.55 -12.76 17.85
CA ASP A 414 -30.83 -13.48 17.71
C ASP A 414 -30.77 -14.87 18.36
N GLY A 415 -29.74 -15.67 18.06
CA GLY A 415 -29.59 -17.01 18.63
C GLY A 415 -29.48 -17.02 20.15
N ALA A 416 -28.73 -16.07 20.72
CA ALA A 416 -28.59 -15.92 22.17
C ALA A 416 -29.90 -15.46 22.82
N ILE A 417 -30.59 -14.49 22.23
CA ILE A 417 -31.89 -13.99 22.72
C ILE A 417 -32.92 -15.11 22.74
N VAL A 418 -33.09 -15.87 21.65
CA VAL A 418 -34.13 -16.91 21.55
C VAL A 418 -33.94 -18.00 22.60
N VAL A 419 -32.69 -18.41 22.89
CA VAL A 419 -32.40 -19.39 23.93
C VAL A 419 -32.70 -18.83 25.33
N ILE A 420 -32.27 -17.60 25.61
CA ILE A 420 -32.46 -16.94 26.91
C ILE A 420 -33.93 -16.62 27.18
N GLU A 421 -34.66 -16.13 26.18
CA GLU A 421 -36.10 -15.90 26.27
C GLU A 421 -36.84 -17.20 26.60
N ASN A 422 -36.47 -18.33 26.00
CA ASN A 422 -37.13 -19.59 26.29
C ASN A 422 -36.82 -20.13 27.68
N ILE A 423 -35.59 -19.94 28.15
CA ILE A 423 -35.23 -20.24 29.55
C ILE A 423 -36.07 -19.36 30.48
N HIS A 424 -36.16 -18.05 30.21
CA HIS A 424 -36.97 -17.11 30.97
C HIS A 424 -38.45 -17.54 31.02
N ARG A 425 -39.02 -17.91 29.87
CA ARG A 425 -40.40 -18.42 29.74
C ARG A 425 -40.64 -19.69 30.57
N HIS A 426 -39.71 -20.65 30.53
CA HIS A 426 -39.81 -21.89 31.31
C HIS A 426 -39.64 -21.68 32.82
N LEU A 427 -38.87 -20.69 33.23
CA LEU A 427 -38.68 -20.35 34.65
C LEU A 427 -39.91 -19.62 35.23
N HIS A 428 -40.66 -18.88 34.42
CA HIS A 428 -41.85 -18.12 34.86
C HIS A 428 -43.19 -18.80 34.55
N GLY A 429 -43.22 -19.82 33.70
CA GLY A 429 -44.44 -20.50 33.23
C GLY A 429 -44.99 -21.62 34.13
N GLY A 430 -44.38 -21.91 35.30
CA GLY A 430 -44.86 -22.95 36.22
C GLY A 430 -43.94 -23.24 37.40
N PRO A 431 -44.32 -24.17 38.31
CA PRO A 431 -43.53 -24.48 39.51
C PRO A 431 -42.17 -25.11 39.15
N VAL A 432 -41.09 -24.38 39.39
CA VAL A 432 -39.70 -24.79 39.13
C VAL A 432 -39.26 -25.82 40.19
N LYS A 433 -39.25 -27.10 39.84
CA LYS A 433 -38.80 -28.18 40.76
C LYS A 433 -37.28 -28.27 40.86
N ASN A 434 -36.55 -28.06 39.75
CA ASN A 434 -35.09 -28.09 39.71
C ASN A 434 -34.60 -27.13 38.61
N PHE A 435 -33.91 -26.05 39.03
CA PHE A 435 -33.44 -24.98 38.14
C PHE A 435 -32.59 -25.52 36.97
N ASN A 436 -31.58 -26.34 37.26
CA ASN A 436 -30.66 -26.88 36.24
C ASN A 436 -31.41 -27.73 35.22
N ARG A 437 -32.36 -28.55 35.68
CA ARG A 437 -33.16 -29.41 34.79
C ARG A 437 -34.10 -28.58 33.90
N THR A 438 -34.70 -27.52 34.43
CA THR A 438 -35.55 -26.60 33.66
C THR A 438 -34.76 -25.87 32.58
N VAL A 439 -33.55 -25.37 32.90
CA VAL A 439 -32.66 -24.73 31.92
C VAL A 439 -32.27 -25.72 30.81
N ILE A 440 -31.84 -26.94 31.15
CA ILE A 440 -31.48 -27.97 30.16
C ILE A 440 -32.67 -28.31 29.25
N GLN A 441 -33.88 -28.40 29.80
CA GLN A 441 -35.08 -28.70 29.03
C GLN A 441 -35.43 -27.56 28.06
N ALA A 442 -35.38 -26.31 28.53
CA ALA A 442 -35.62 -25.13 27.71
C ALA A 442 -34.60 -25.00 26.57
N THR A 443 -33.31 -25.23 26.85
CA THR A 443 -32.27 -25.23 25.79
C THR A 443 -32.47 -26.40 24.81
N ASN A 444 -32.88 -27.58 25.30
CA ASN A 444 -33.10 -28.75 24.46
C ASN A 444 -34.28 -28.57 23.49
N GLU A 445 -35.30 -27.79 23.84
CA GLU A 445 -36.43 -27.51 22.96
C GLU A 445 -36.02 -26.65 21.76
N ILE A 446 -35.25 -25.59 22.00
CA ILE A 446 -34.89 -24.59 20.98
C ILE A 446 -33.60 -24.93 20.22
N GLY A 447 -32.77 -25.82 20.77
CA GLY A 447 -31.47 -26.15 20.18
C GLY A 447 -31.51 -26.62 18.72
N ASN A 448 -32.52 -27.38 18.30
CA ASN A 448 -32.62 -27.81 16.90
C ASN A 448 -32.96 -26.65 15.96
N PRO A 449 -34.03 -25.85 16.21
CA PRO A 449 -34.31 -24.64 15.46
C PRO A 449 -33.11 -23.69 15.32
N THR A 450 -32.44 -23.35 16.43
CA THR A 450 -31.32 -22.39 16.40
C THR A 450 -30.13 -22.95 15.63
N ASN A 451 -29.75 -24.21 15.82
CA ASN A 451 -28.66 -24.82 15.06
C ASN A 451 -28.97 -24.92 13.55
N MET A 452 -30.23 -25.18 13.17
CA MET A 452 -30.63 -25.17 11.77
C MET A 452 -30.58 -23.77 11.16
N ALA A 453 -30.98 -22.74 11.92
CA ALA A 453 -30.86 -21.35 11.50
C ALA A 453 -29.40 -20.96 11.28
N THR A 454 -28.50 -21.28 12.22
CA THR A 454 -27.06 -21.06 12.06
C THR A 454 -26.50 -21.78 10.84
N LEU A 455 -26.85 -23.06 10.62
CA LEU A 455 -26.41 -23.80 9.43
C LEU A 455 -26.92 -23.15 8.14
N ALA A 456 -28.16 -22.63 8.13
CA ALA A 456 -28.71 -21.94 6.98
C ALA A 456 -27.95 -20.64 6.67
N VAL A 457 -27.58 -19.86 7.70
CA VAL A 457 -26.72 -18.69 7.57
C VAL A 457 -25.37 -19.10 6.98
N ILE A 458 -24.68 -20.09 7.57
CA ILE A 458 -23.39 -20.58 7.06
C ILE A 458 -23.51 -20.93 5.57
N LEU A 459 -24.50 -21.74 5.20
CA LEU A 459 -24.71 -22.16 3.81
C LEU A 459 -25.09 -21.00 2.86
N ALA A 460 -25.78 -19.97 3.34
CA ALA A 460 -26.10 -18.78 2.54
C ALA A 460 -24.86 -17.96 2.19
N PHE A 461 -23.82 -17.99 3.05
CA PHE A 461 -22.57 -17.25 2.84
C PHE A 461 -21.49 -18.07 2.12
N VAL A 462 -21.60 -19.40 2.06
CA VAL A 462 -20.66 -20.28 1.32
C VAL A 462 -20.42 -19.82 -0.14
N PRO A 463 -21.44 -19.45 -0.95
CA PRO A 463 -21.20 -19.02 -2.33
C PRO A 463 -20.27 -17.80 -2.44
N MET A 464 -20.27 -16.90 -1.44
CA MET A 464 -19.38 -15.73 -1.44
C MET A 464 -17.90 -16.10 -1.29
N ALA A 465 -17.58 -17.26 -0.72
CA ALA A 465 -16.20 -17.74 -0.64
C ALA A 465 -15.60 -18.09 -2.02
N PHE A 466 -16.44 -18.25 -3.06
CA PHE A 466 -16.03 -18.60 -4.42
C PHE A 466 -16.04 -17.40 -5.39
N VAL A 467 -16.24 -16.17 -4.88
CA VAL A 467 -16.15 -14.97 -5.72
C VAL A 467 -14.70 -14.80 -6.20
N SER A 468 -14.52 -14.69 -7.51
CA SER A 468 -13.22 -14.57 -8.18
C SER A 468 -12.88 -13.11 -8.52
N GLY A 469 -11.66 -12.90 -9.03
CA GLY A 469 -11.16 -11.57 -9.40
C GLY A 469 -10.84 -10.69 -8.19
N MET A 470 -10.74 -9.38 -8.40
CA MET A 470 -10.39 -8.43 -7.33
C MET A 470 -11.43 -8.38 -6.20
N MET A 471 -12.70 -8.65 -6.51
CA MET A 471 -13.77 -8.65 -5.51
C MET A 471 -13.66 -9.82 -4.54
N GLY A 472 -13.03 -10.93 -4.93
CA GLY A 472 -12.83 -12.11 -4.08
C GLY A 472 -12.05 -11.77 -2.81
N PRO A 473 -10.77 -11.38 -2.90
CA PRO A 473 -9.98 -10.97 -1.73
C PRO A 473 -10.58 -9.75 -1.00
N PHE A 474 -11.22 -8.83 -1.72
CA PHE A 474 -11.88 -7.67 -1.10
C PHE A 474 -13.02 -8.08 -0.16
N MET A 475 -13.87 -9.02 -0.57
CA MET A 475 -15.02 -9.50 0.21
C MET A 475 -14.72 -10.71 1.09
N ARG A 476 -13.51 -11.28 1.00
CA ARG A 476 -13.07 -12.49 1.72
C ARG A 476 -13.36 -12.50 3.22
N PRO A 477 -13.33 -11.39 3.97
CA PRO A 477 -13.72 -11.40 5.38
C PRO A 477 -15.16 -11.84 5.64
N ILE A 478 -16.12 -11.48 4.78
CA ILE A 478 -17.54 -11.72 5.01
C ILE A 478 -17.90 -13.22 5.12
N PRO A 479 -17.54 -14.08 4.14
CA PRO A 479 -17.84 -15.52 4.20
C PRO A 479 -17.01 -16.28 5.24
N ILE A 480 -16.11 -15.62 5.96
CA ILE A 480 -15.35 -16.22 7.08
C ILE A 480 -15.96 -15.74 8.41
N ASN A 481 -16.09 -14.43 8.58
CA ASN A 481 -16.47 -13.83 9.86
C ASN A 481 -17.92 -14.12 10.20
N VAL A 482 -18.84 -14.06 9.22
CA VAL A 482 -20.27 -14.31 9.46
C VAL A 482 -20.56 -15.77 9.84
N PRO A 483 -19.94 -16.79 9.20
CA PRO A 483 -20.08 -18.18 9.66
C PRO A 483 -19.39 -18.52 10.99
N VAL A 484 -18.29 -17.82 11.33
CA VAL A 484 -17.54 -18.04 12.58
C VAL A 484 -18.26 -17.44 13.78
N ALA A 485 -18.87 -16.28 13.56
CA ALA A 485 -19.79 -15.64 14.47
C ALA A 485 -21.03 -16.53 14.66
#